data_AF-A0A7S1X7G9-F1
#
_entry.id   AF-A0A7S1X7G9-F1
#
_cell.length_a   1.000
_cell.length_b   1.000
_cell.length_c   1.000
_cell.angle_alpha   90.00
_cell.angle_beta   90.00
_cell.angle_gamma   90.00
#
_symmetry.space_group_name_H-M   'P 1'
#
loop_
_entity.id
_entity.type
_entity.pdbx_description
1 polymer ?
#
loop_
_entity_poly.entity_id
_entity_poly.type
_entity_poly.pdbx_seq_one_letter_code
_entity_poly.pdbx_strand_id
1 'polypeptide(L)'
;KVEVDDASIHLLFSANRWEKRRAMLEALRGGTTLVVDRYSFSGVAFTASKGTPGLDLAWCRAPEVGLPAPDAVIYLSMDIEAAAQRGGFGQERYETMEMQKAVKAQFTAMKDATWAELDATQSIDVVSEKAREVALRAVSAAQAGAPLTSLWDRQPLQG
;
A
#
# COMPACT_ATOMS: atom_id res chain seq x y z
N LYS A 1 -14.30 -9.50 21.32
CA LYS A 1 -13.37 -8.59 20.61
C LYS A 1 -13.76 -7.18 21.00
N VAL A 2 -12.81 -6.33 21.42
CA VAL A 2 -13.11 -4.91 21.67
C VAL A 2 -13.36 -4.27 20.32
N GLU A 3 -14.57 -3.75 20.12
CA GLU A 3 -14.97 -3.06 18.92
C GLU A 3 -14.47 -1.62 19.04
N VAL A 4 -13.36 -1.34 18.36
CA VAL A 4 -12.82 0.02 18.26
C VAL A 4 -13.40 0.65 17.01
N ASP A 5 -13.81 1.92 17.14
CA ASP A 5 -14.28 2.78 16.06
C ASP A 5 -13.35 2.77 14.84
N ASP A 6 -13.94 2.69 13.65
CA ASP A 6 -13.20 2.51 12.40
C ASP A 6 -12.32 3.72 12.06
N ALA A 7 -12.81 4.93 12.31
CA ALA A 7 -12.06 6.15 12.08
C ALA A 7 -10.85 6.21 13.03
N SER A 8 -11.06 5.89 14.30
CA SER A 8 -10.01 5.85 15.32
C SER A 8 -8.89 4.87 14.95
N ILE A 9 -9.24 3.64 14.53
CA ILE A 9 -8.25 2.66 14.07
C ILE A 9 -7.54 3.11 12.79
N HIS A 10 -8.27 3.69 11.83
CA HIS A 10 -7.67 4.21 10.61
C HIS A 10 -6.61 5.27 10.89
N LEU A 11 -6.93 6.24 11.76
CA LEU A 11 -6.03 7.31 12.15
C LEU A 11 -4.81 6.77 12.92
N LEU A 12 -4.95 5.74 13.75
CA LEU A 12 -3.81 5.09 14.40
C LEU A 12 -2.87 4.42 13.40
N PHE A 13 -3.41 3.73 12.38
CA PHE A 13 -2.58 3.18 11.30
C PHE A 13 -1.88 4.28 10.49
N SER A 14 -2.56 5.41 10.26
CA SER A 14 -1.95 6.57 9.60
C SER A 14 -0.82 7.16 10.44
N ALA A 15 -1.07 7.43 11.72
CA ALA A 15 -0.08 7.95 12.67
C ALA A 15 1.17 7.06 12.73
N ASN A 16 1.00 5.73 12.67
CA ASN A 16 2.12 4.78 12.65
C ASN A 16 3.02 4.90 11.40
N ARG A 17 2.51 5.38 10.26
CA ARG A 17 3.35 5.73 9.10
C ARG A 17 4.02 7.08 9.29
N TRP A 18 3.28 8.06 9.83
CA TRP A 18 3.82 9.40 10.10
C TRP A 18 4.98 9.41 11.09
N GLU A 19 4.94 8.60 12.14
CA GLU A 19 6.07 8.47 13.08
C GLU A 19 7.37 8.02 12.39
N LYS A 20 7.27 7.30 11.27
CA LYS A 20 8.43 6.84 10.48
C LYS A 20 8.84 7.81 9.38
N ARG A 21 8.02 8.81 9.07
CA ARG A 21 8.24 9.72 7.93
C ARG A 21 9.62 10.33 7.94
N ARG A 22 10.09 10.87 9.07
CA ARG A 22 11.41 11.49 9.18
C ARG A 22 12.52 10.50 8.83
N ALA A 23 12.50 9.31 9.42
CA ALA A 23 13.49 8.27 9.15
C ALA A 23 13.46 7.79 7.70
N MET A 24 12.26 7.66 7.10
CA MET A 24 12.13 7.31 5.68
C MET A 24 12.78 8.36 4.78
N LEU A 25 12.50 9.65 5.02
CA LEU A 25 13.08 10.74 4.23
C LEU A 25 14.59 10.84 4.39
N GLU A 26 15.11 10.71 5.62
CA GLU A 26 16.55 10.71 5.90
C GLU A 26 17.26 9.57 5.15
N ALA A 27 16.71 8.36 5.18
CA ALA A 27 17.27 7.21 4.47
C ALA A 27 17.25 7.40 2.94
N LEU A 28 16.12 7.81 2.38
CA LEU A 28 15.97 8.05 0.93
C LEU A 28 16.95 9.13 0.44
N ARG A 29 17.08 10.24 1.19
CA ARG A 29 18.03 11.32 0.87
C ARG A 29 19.48 10.88 1.03
N GLY A 30 19.76 9.96 1.94
CA GLY A 30 21.05 9.29 2.08
C GLY A 30 21.37 8.29 0.97
N GLY A 31 20.51 8.15 -0.05
CA GLY A 31 20.70 7.22 -1.17
C GLY A 31 20.30 5.77 -0.85
N THR A 32 19.58 5.55 0.25
CA THR A 32 19.09 4.21 0.63
C THR A 32 17.72 3.94 0.04
N THR A 33 17.59 2.89 -0.76
CA THR A 33 16.30 2.39 -1.23
C THR A 33 15.53 1.73 -0.08
N LEU A 34 14.24 2.04 0.04
CA LEU A 34 13.35 1.42 1.03
C LEU A 34 12.42 0.40 0.37
N VAL A 35 12.44 -0.83 0.88
CA VAL A 35 11.43 -1.85 0.56
C VAL A 35 10.48 -1.93 1.75
N VAL A 36 9.20 -1.64 1.52
CA VAL A 36 8.20 -1.50 2.59
C VAL A 36 7.08 -2.51 2.38
N ASP A 37 6.90 -3.44 3.32
CA ASP A 37 5.77 -4.36 3.33
C ASP A 37 4.53 -3.64 3.89
N ARG A 38 3.55 -3.42 3.01
CA ARG A 38 2.37 -2.58 3.20
C ARG A 38 2.68 -1.11 3.46
N TYR A 39 1.79 -0.25 2.99
CA TYR A 39 1.89 1.18 3.19
C TYR A 39 0.48 1.79 3.22
N SER A 40 0.37 3.08 2.91
CA SER A 40 -0.89 3.84 2.87
C SER A 40 -2.04 3.11 2.16
N PHE A 41 -1.75 2.49 1.01
CA PHE A 41 -2.75 1.79 0.18
C PHE A 41 -3.52 0.71 0.96
N SER A 42 -2.87 -0.01 1.87
CA SER A 42 -3.56 -1.00 2.71
C SER A 42 -4.53 -0.30 3.67
N GLY A 43 -4.08 0.74 4.39
CA GLY A 43 -4.95 1.48 5.32
C GLY A 43 -6.20 2.04 4.64
N VAL A 44 -6.03 2.62 3.45
CA VAL A 44 -7.13 3.15 2.63
C VAL A 44 -8.07 2.05 2.17
N ALA A 45 -7.55 0.98 1.54
CA ALA A 45 -8.39 -0.09 0.99
C ALA A 45 -9.21 -0.82 2.05
N PHE A 46 -8.61 -1.14 3.21
CA PHE A 46 -9.29 -1.86 4.29
C PHE A 46 -10.33 -1.01 5.03
N THR A 47 -10.15 0.31 5.10
CA THR A 47 -11.12 1.18 5.79
C THR A 47 -12.28 1.52 4.87
N ALA A 48 -11.99 1.95 3.63
CA ALA A 48 -13.03 2.30 2.66
C ALA A 48 -13.91 1.10 2.28
N SER A 49 -13.38 -0.12 2.30
CA SER A 49 -14.15 -1.35 2.04
C SER A 49 -15.21 -1.68 3.10
N LYS A 50 -15.14 -1.09 4.30
CA LYS A 50 -16.16 -1.28 5.35
C LYS A 50 -17.48 -0.60 5.02
N GLY A 51 -17.48 0.37 4.12
CA GLY A 51 -18.69 1.12 3.73
C GLY A 51 -19.24 2.01 4.85
N THR A 52 -18.44 2.32 5.88
CA THR A 52 -18.84 3.20 6.99
C THR A 52 -19.11 4.61 6.46
N PRO A 53 -20.31 5.17 6.66
CA PRO A 53 -20.65 6.51 6.17
C PRO A 53 -19.63 7.56 6.64
N GLY A 54 -19.09 8.33 5.70
CA GLY A 54 -18.07 9.36 5.97
C GLY A 54 -16.62 8.88 5.94
N LEU A 55 -16.36 7.57 5.82
CA LEU A 55 -15.00 7.01 5.70
C LEU A 55 -14.72 6.51 4.27
N ASP A 56 -15.02 7.33 3.27
CA ASP A 56 -14.77 7.01 1.86
C ASP A 56 -13.27 7.09 1.49
N LEU A 57 -12.94 6.82 0.22
CA LEU A 57 -11.56 6.90 -0.28
C LEU A 57 -10.92 8.27 -0.07
N ALA A 58 -11.69 9.36 -0.20
CA ALA A 58 -11.16 10.71 -0.05
C ALA A 58 -10.79 10.98 1.41
N TRP A 59 -11.70 10.64 2.34
CA TRP A 59 -11.44 10.73 3.77
C TRP A 59 -10.25 9.86 4.18
N CYS A 60 -10.19 8.61 3.71
CA CYS A 60 -9.10 7.69 4.04
C CYS A 60 -7.74 8.12 3.48
N ARG A 61 -7.69 8.84 2.36
CA ARG A 61 -6.44 9.36 1.78
C ARG A 61 -5.98 10.65 2.47
N ALA A 62 -6.92 11.47 2.95
CA ALA A 62 -6.62 12.76 3.55
C ALA A 62 -5.54 12.74 4.66
N PRO A 63 -5.56 11.81 5.64
CA PRO A 63 -4.53 11.78 6.69
C PRO A 63 -3.17 11.31 6.17
N GLU A 64 -3.07 10.81 4.94
CA GLU A 64 -1.84 10.23 4.36
C GLU A 64 -1.11 11.21 3.43
N VAL A 65 -1.75 12.32 3.04
CA VAL A 65 -1.18 13.34 2.15
C VAL A 65 0.06 13.96 2.81
N GLY A 66 1.19 13.98 2.11
CA GLY A 66 2.48 14.48 2.64
C GLY A 66 3.46 13.39 3.08
N LEU A 67 3.03 12.12 3.18
CA LEU A 67 3.94 10.98 3.28
C LEU A 67 4.75 10.82 1.97
N PRO A 68 5.95 10.20 1.99
CA PRO A 68 6.68 9.91 0.76
C PRO A 68 5.88 8.98 -0.14
N ALA A 69 5.71 9.40 -1.40
CA ALA A 69 5.07 8.60 -2.42
C ALA A 69 6.06 7.53 -2.93
N PRO A 70 5.63 6.27 -3.05
CA PRO A 70 6.47 5.24 -3.64
C PRO A 70 6.73 5.50 -5.13
N ASP A 71 7.95 5.20 -5.57
CA ASP A 71 8.33 5.19 -6.98
C ASP A 71 7.75 3.99 -7.74
N ALA A 72 7.51 2.88 -7.02
CA ALA A 72 6.81 1.70 -7.51
C ALA A 72 5.96 1.05 -6.41
N VAL A 73 4.83 0.48 -6.82
CA VAL A 73 3.93 -0.31 -5.96
C VAL A 73 3.80 -1.70 -6.56
N ILE A 74 4.31 -2.71 -5.87
CA ILE A 74 4.20 -4.10 -6.30
C ILE A 74 2.96 -4.70 -5.65
N TYR A 75 1.91 -4.91 -6.46
CA TYR A 75 0.66 -5.51 -6.01
C TYR A 75 0.64 -7.00 -6.36
N LEU A 76 0.80 -7.83 -5.34
CA LEU A 76 0.73 -9.28 -5.47
C LEU A 76 -0.73 -9.71 -5.58
N SER A 77 -1.21 -9.94 -6.80
CA SER A 77 -2.59 -10.31 -7.07
C SER A 77 -2.78 -11.82 -6.97
N MET A 78 -3.91 -12.21 -6.38
CA MET A 78 -4.31 -13.60 -6.27
C MET A 78 -5.83 -13.65 -6.27
N ASP A 79 -6.38 -14.73 -6.81
CA ASP A 79 -7.80 -15.00 -6.64
C ASP A 79 -8.09 -15.36 -5.19
N ILE A 80 -9.26 -14.90 -4.72
CA ILE A 80 -9.65 -15.01 -3.31
C ILE A 80 -9.79 -16.49 -2.94
N GLU A 81 -10.27 -17.29 -3.88
CA GLU A 81 -10.39 -18.74 -3.80
C GLU A 81 -9.02 -19.42 -3.64
N ALA A 82 -8.00 -18.95 -4.38
CA ALA A 82 -6.63 -19.45 -4.26
C ALA A 82 -5.96 -18.99 -2.96
N ALA A 83 -6.23 -17.76 -2.50
CA ALA A 83 -5.75 -17.24 -1.23
C ALA A 83 -6.32 -18.01 -0.04
N ALA A 84 -7.60 -18.39 -0.10
CA ALA A 84 -8.27 -19.17 0.94
C ALA A 84 -7.64 -20.55 1.17
N GLN A 85 -6.97 -21.11 0.16
CA GLN A 85 -6.32 -22.43 0.23
C GLN A 85 -4.95 -22.40 0.92
N ARG A 86 -4.32 -21.22 1.10
CA ARG A 86 -2.96 -21.09 1.66
C ARG A 86 -2.87 -21.24 3.19
N GLY A 87 -4.00 -21.52 3.85
CA GLY A 87 -4.09 -21.68 5.32
C GLY A 87 -4.17 -20.33 6.05
N GLY A 88 -4.85 -20.30 7.20
CA GLY A 88 -5.05 -19.08 8.00
C GLY A 88 -6.26 -18.22 7.61
N PHE A 89 -6.84 -18.41 6.42
CA PHE A 89 -8.02 -17.68 5.96
C PHE A 89 -9.24 -17.91 6.86
N GLY A 90 -9.80 -16.82 7.38
CA GLY A 90 -10.97 -16.78 8.27
C GLY A 90 -10.62 -16.64 9.76
N GLN A 91 -9.33 -16.56 10.12
CA GLN A 91 -8.89 -16.38 11.51
C GLN A 91 -8.75 -14.90 11.91
N GLU A 92 -8.46 -14.02 10.96
CA GLU A 92 -8.31 -12.58 11.20
C GLU A 92 -9.60 -11.77 10.95
N ARG A 93 -9.64 -10.55 11.50
CA ARG A 93 -10.85 -9.68 11.51
C ARG A 93 -11.40 -9.35 10.12
N TYR A 94 -10.60 -9.46 9.05
CA TYR A 94 -10.94 -9.00 7.70
C TYR A 94 -11.02 -10.10 6.65
N GLU A 95 -11.05 -11.38 7.06
CA GLU A 95 -10.95 -12.53 6.15
C GLU A 95 -12.32 -13.12 5.78
N THR A 96 -13.29 -12.27 5.44
CA THR A 96 -14.51 -12.73 4.74
C THR A 96 -14.35 -12.53 3.23
N MET A 97 -14.93 -13.42 2.43
CA MET A 97 -14.88 -13.31 0.96
C MET A 97 -15.44 -11.98 0.46
N GLU A 98 -16.52 -11.49 1.05
CA GLU A 98 -17.14 -10.21 0.70
C GLU A 98 -16.19 -9.03 0.98
N MET A 99 -15.55 -9.03 2.15
CA MET A 99 -14.57 -8.01 2.51
C MET A 99 -13.37 -8.03 1.57
N GLN A 100 -12.83 -9.21 1.25
CA GLN A 100 -11.70 -9.34 0.32
C GLN A 100 -12.04 -8.86 -1.10
N LYS A 101 -13.28 -9.11 -1.57
CA LYS A 101 -13.78 -8.56 -2.85
C LYS A 101 -13.85 -7.02 -2.80
N ALA A 102 -14.40 -6.46 -1.73
CA ALA A 102 -14.48 -5.01 -1.56
C ALA A 102 -13.08 -4.37 -1.47
N VAL A 103 -12.15 -4.97 -0.72
CA VAL A 103 -10.74 -4.53 -0.62
C VAL A 103 -10.05 -4.57 -1.99
N LYS A 104 -10.21 -5.66 -2.76
CA LYS A 104 -9.66 -5.78 -4.13
C LYS A 104 -10.20 -4.70 -5.07
N ALA A 105 -11.49 -4.35 -4.94
CA ALA A 105 -12.08 -3.24 -5.69
C ALA A 105 -11.45 -1.89 -5.30
N GLN A 106 -11.24 -1.64 -4.01
CA GLN A 106 -10.58 -0.41 -3.56
C GLN A 106 -9.13 -0.32 -4.05
N PHE A 107 -8.35 -1.41 -3.98
CA PHE A 107 -7.00 -1.44 -4.56
C PHE A 107 -7.01 -1.13 -6.06
N THR A 108 -7.94 -1.72 -6.80
CA THR A 108 -8.09 -1.47 -8.24
C THR A 108 -8.39 -0.01 -8.54
N ALA A 109 -9.26 0.63 -7.75
CA ALA A 109 -9.58 2.06 -7.89
C ALA A 109 -8.41 3.00 -7.55
N MET A 110 -7.36 2.51 -6.87
CA MET A 110 -6.18 3.30 -6.52
C MET A 110 -4.98 3.07 -7.43
N LYS A 111 -5.04 2.11 -8.36
CA LYS A 111 -3.93 1.82 -9.28
C LYS A 111 -3.64 3.03 -10.17
N ASP A 112 -2.35 3.33 -10.31
CA ASP A 112 -1.83 4.33 -11.25
C ASP A 112 -0.60 3.78 -11.98
N ALA A 113 0.12 4.63 -12.73
CA ALA A 113 1.28 4.23 -13.52
C ALA A 113 2.46 3.68 -12.69
N THR A 114 2.48 3.90 -11.37
CA THR A 114 3.51 3.35 -10.46
C THR A 114 3.24 1.90 -10.06
N TRP A 115 2.06 1.35 -10.37
CA TRP A 115 1.67 0.01 -9.96
C TRP A 115 2.13 -1.06 -10.94
N ALA A 116 2.74 -2.11 -10.40
CA ALA A 116 2.98 -3.37 -11.09
C ALA A 116 2.18 -4.47 -10.41
N GLU A 117 1.22 -5.05 -11.14
CA GLU A 117 0.46 -6.20 -10.68
C GLU A 117 1.18 -7.49 -11.06
N LEU A 118 1.48 -8.32 -10.06
CA LEU A 118 2.17 -9.60 -10.23
C LEU A 118 1.25 -10.73 -9.78
N ASP A 119 1.05 -11.72 -10.65
CA ASP A 119 0.31 -12.93 -10.34
C ASP A 119 1.05 -13.75 -9.28
N ALA A 120 0.52 -13.71 -8.06
CA ALA A 120 1.07 -14.39 -6.90
C ALA A 120 0.74 -15.89 -6.86
N THR A 121 0.02 -16.44 -7.85
CA THR A 121 -0.21 -17.88 -7.99
C THR A 121 0.99 -18.61 -8.61
N GLN A 122 1.90 -17.88 -9.24
CA GLN A 122 3.15 -18.41 -9.77
C GLN A 122 4.13 -18.81 -8.64
N SER A 123 5.23 -19.49 -9.00
CA SER A 123 6.26 -19.85 -8.01
C SER A 123 6.94 -18.63 -7.41
N ILE A 124 7.46 -18.78 -6.20
CA ILE A 124 8.19 -17.72 -5.49
C ILE A 124 9.32 -17.15 -6.35
N ASP A 125 10.09 -18.00 -7.04
CA ASP A 125 11.20 -17.57 -7.88
C ASP A 125 10.73 -16.67 -9.03
N VAL A 126 9.63 -17.03 -9.69
CA VAL A 126 9.07 -16.24 -10.80
C VAL A 126 8.54 -14.89 -10.32
N VAL A 127 7.82 -14.87 -9.20
CA VAL A 127 7.28 -13.63 -8.62
C VAL A 127 8.42 -12.74 -8.13
N SER A 128 9.42 -13.33 -7.47
CA SER A 128 10.60 -12.63 -6.96
C SER A 128 11.40 -11.96 -8.08
N GLU A 129 11.63 -12.66 -9.19
CA GLU A 129 12.36 -12.09 -10.31
C GLU A 129 11.62 -10.91 -10.94
N LYS A 130 10.30 -11.04 -11.16
CA LYS A 130 9.47 -9.93 -11.66
C LYS A 130 9.44 -8.74 -10.70
N ALA A 131 9.33 -9.00 -9.40
CA ALA A 131 9.38 -7.95 -8.36
C ALA A 131 10.73 -7.22 -8.38
N ARG A 132 11.83 -7.97 -8.54
CA ARG A 132 13.19 -7.44 -8.67
C ARG A 132 13.32 -6.53 -9.90
N GLU A 133 12.79 -6.93 -11.05
CA GLU A 133 12.79 -6.10 -12.27
C GLU A 133 12.03 -4.78 -12.08
N VAL A 134 10.85 -4.81 -11.45
CA VAL A 134 10.09 -3.60 -11.13
C VAL A 134 10.89 -2.69 -10.20
N ALA A 135 11.45 -3.24 -9.12
CA ALA A 135 12.24 -2.49 -8.16
C ALA A 135 13.48 -1.85 -8.80
N LEU A 136 14.22 -2.60 -9.64
CA LEU A 136 15.43 -2.07 -10.30
C LEU A 136 15.12 -0.96 -11.31
N ARG A 137 13.97 -1.03 -12.01
CA ARG A 137 13.52 0.07 -12.88
C ARG A 137 13.24 1.34 -12.08
N ALA A 138 12.55 1.22 -10.93
CA ALA A 138 12.29 2.34 -10.05
C ALA A 138 13.58 2.96 -9.47
N VAL A 139 14.51 2.12 -9.00
CA VAL A 139 15.83 2.56 -8.51
C VAL A 139 16.62 3.29 -9.60
N SER A 140 16.63 2.76 -10.82
CA SER A 140 17.33 3.38 -11.96
C SER A 140 16.74 4.75 -12.31
N ALA A 141 15.41 4.88 -12.28
CA ALA A 141 14.73 6.17 -12.52
C ALA A 141 15.03 7.19 -11.40
N ALA A 142 15.03 6.77 -10.14
CA ALA A 142 15.42 7.61 -9.01
C ALA A 142 16.88 8.08 -9.12
N GLN A 143 17.80 7.19 -9.48
CA GLN A 143 19.22 7.53 -9.72
C GLN A 143 19.41 8.48 -10.90
N ALA A 144 18.52 8.44 -11.90
CA ALA A 144 18.48 9.37 -13.02
C ALA A 144 17.87 10.75 -12.65
N GLY A 145 17.48 10.97 -11.40
CA GLY A 145 17.00 12.26 -10.89
C GLY A 145 15.48 12.40 -10.86
N ALA A 146 14.71 11.30 -10.92
CA ALA A 146 13.27 11.37 -10.66
C ALA A 146 13.02 11.95 -9.24
N PRO A 147 12.07 12.90 -9.10
CA PRO A 147 11.89 13.62 -7.83
C PRO A 147 11.13 12.79 -6.81
N LEU A 148 11.53 12.92 -5.54
CA LEU A 148 10.73 12.43 -4.42
C LEU A 148 9.48 13.30 -4.25
N THR A 149 8.30 12.68 -4.32
CA THR A 149 7.00 13.38 -4.29
C THR A 149 6.16 12.97 -3.09
N SER A 150 5.16 13.79 -2.79
CA SER A 150 4.19 13.60 -1.73
C SER A 150 3.11 12.64 -2.21
N LEU A 151 2.69 11.75 -1.32
CA LEU A 151 1.68 10.75 -1.60
C LEU A 151 0.33 11.43 -1.90
N TRP A 152 -0.37 10.90 -2.90
CA TRP A 152 -1.68 11.34 -3.42
C TRP A 152 -1.71 12.65 -4.20
N ASP A 153 -1.09 13.71 -3.72
CA ASP A 153 -1.06 15.02 -4.40
C ASP A 153 0.12 15.20 -5.35
N ARG A 154 1.11 14.28 -5.29
CA ARG A 154 2.33 14.22 -6.11
C ARG A 154 3.12 15.54 -6.11
N GLN A 155 2.93 16.40 -5.10
CA GLN A 155 3.71 17.62 -4.94
C GLN A 155 5.17 17.26 -4.61
N PRO A 156 6.17 18.04 -5.05
CA PRO A 156 7.54 17.82 -4.64
C PRO A 156 7.66 17.81 -3.11
N LEU A 157 8.28 16.77 -2.53
CA LEU A 157 8.56 16.76 -1.10
C LEU A 157 9.81 17.59 -0.82
N GLN A 158 9.59 18.89 -0.63
CA GLN A 158 10.64 19.80 -0.19
C GLN A 158 11.04 19.51 1.26
N GLY A 159 12.35 19.44 1.48
CA GLY A 159 12.98 19.50 2.79
C GLY A 159 14.37 18.90 2.77
#